data_AF-A0A2D9T278-F1
#
_entry.id   AF-A0A2D9T278-F1
#
_cell.length_a   1.000
_cell.length_b   1.000
_cell.length_c   1.000
_cell.angle_alpha   90.00
_cell.angle_beta   90.00
_cell.angle_gamma   90.00
#
_symmetry.space_group_name_H-M   'P 1'
#
loop_
_entity.id
_entity.type
_entity.pdbx_description
1 polymer ?
#
loop_
_entity_poly.entity_id
_entity_poly.type
_entity_poly.pdbx_seq_one_letter_code
_entity_poly.pdbx_strand_id
1 'polypeptide(L)'
;MKRFAWLFCALAVAGFGCGDDDDGGDGSGTDDMAVAGPVCPANAPAPEELQLPCCYRVSNADRQEAPEFRVTNLKITQPTSLGSDLVLNVLAQAVEQERFNWLMAATVDGDSVTVQTGYGEWNAATTSYSFVDGAAPAEGGDPDRWNPVVIDGTLTGEEFTAPAVAGSFAVPVFNEAGTELDLELPLSSFEVISATFSEDRTCIGTRTGLSGVRNNPSNYVSGGEVRTYITMEAARQGYVSALNSSLCNLISGSDCVCDAADPECTEVDPTEFDVPLDATCDEAGACTACTAGSAECNAWTILGSFAAAGVEIE
;
A
#
# COMPACT_ATOMS: atom_id res chain seq x y z
N MET A 1 4.08 -60.37 37.76
CA MET A 1 4.57 -59.17 38.50
C MET A 1 4.10 -57.96 37.71
N LYS A 2 3.05 -57.24 38.13
CA LYS A 2 3.11 -55.93 38.85
C LYS A 2 4.09 -54.97 38.14
N ARG A 3 3.74 -53.78 37.61
CA ARG A 3 2.65 -52.81 37.87
C ARG A 3 2.67 -51.68 36.80
N PHE A 4 1.48 -51.08 36.55
CA PHE A 4 1.12 -49.64 36.39
C PHE A 4 2.09 -48.64 35.72
N ALA A 5 1.69 -47.55 35.07
CA ALA A 5 0.46 -46.99 34.49
C ALA A 5 0.80 -45.50 34.20
N TRP A 6 0.36 -45.00 33.05
CA TRP A 6 -0.13 -43.63 32.79
C TRP A 6 0.77 -42.41 33.00
N LEU A 7 0.96 -41.62 31.93
CA LEU A 7 0.44 -40.24 31.91
C LEU A 7 0.15 -39.77 30.47
N PHE A 8 -1.04 -39.22 30.30
CA PHE A 8 -1.56 -38.52 29.13
C PHE A 8 -0.98 -37.11 29.01
N CYS A 9 -0.85 -36.59 27.79
CA CYS A 9 -1.32 -35.24 27.49
C CYS A 9 -1.81 -35.20 26.04
N ALA A 10 -3.14 -35.08 25.91
CA ALA A 10 -3.82 -34.84 24.66
C ALA A 10 -3.66 -33.36 24.30
N LEU A 11 -3.28 -33.07 23.05
CA LEU A 11 -3.38 -31.73 22.50
C LEU A 11 -4.85 -31.52 22.07
N ALA A 12 -5.53 -30.61 22.76
CA ALA A 12 -6.87 -30.18 22.44
C ALA A 12 -6.84 -29.33 21.17
N VAL A 13 -7.62 -29.75 20.17
CA VAL A 13 -8.08 -28.90 19.07
C VAL A 13 -9.19 -28.03 19.65
N ALA A 14 -8.95 -26.74 19.82
CA ALA A 14 -9.99 -25.77 20.11
C ALA A 14 -10.70 -25.42 18.80
N GLY A 15 -11.74 -26.19 18.46
CA GLY A 15 -12.78 -25.74 17.56
C GLY A 15 -13.74 -24.85 18.34
N PHE A 16 -13.81 -23.57 18.00
CA PHE A 16 -14.94 -22.73 18.40
C PHE A 16 -16.13 -23.09 17.51
N GLY A 17 -16.95 -24.03 18.00
CA GLY A 17 -18.32 -24.20 17.53
C GLY A 17 -19.22 -23.21 18.29
N CYS A 18 -19.86 -22.31 17.57
CA CYS A 18 -21.09 -21.68 18.06
C CYS A 18 -22.22 -22.63 17.67
N GLY A 19 -22.70 -23.40 18.64
CA GLY A 19 -23.96 -24.10 18.52
C GLY A 19 -25.10 -23.11 18.74
N ASP A 20 -26.06 -23.12 17.84
CA ASP A 20 -27.46 -22.89 18.19
C ASP A 20 -28.23 -24.13 17.69
N ASP A 21 -28.85 -24.80 18.66
CA ASP A 21 -29.85 -25.83 18.44
C ASP A 21 -31.13 -25.13 17.95
N ASP A 22 -31.68 -25.54 16.80
CA ASP A 22 -33.13 -25.67 16.58
C ASP A 22 -33.43 -26.34 15.20
N ASP A 23 -33.77 -27.62 15.29
CA ASP A 23 -34.75 -28.40 14.51
C ASP A 23 -34.93 -28.21 12.98
N GLY A 24 -34.45 -29.22 12.23
CA GLY A 24 -35.33 -30.06 11.42
C GLY A 24 -35.45 -29.80 9.91
N GLY A 25 -34.90 -30.70 9.09
CA GLY A 25 -35.32 -30.86 7.69
C GLY A 25 -34.33 -31.57 6.77
N ASP A 26 -34.61 -32.83 6.44
CA ASP A 26 -33.92 -33.66 5.45
C ASP A 26 -33.84 -33.01 4.05
N GLY A 27 -32.68 -33.13 3.39
CA GLY A 27 -32.51 -32.72 2.00
C GLY A 27 -31.16 -33.11 1.40
N SER A 28 -31.13 -34.29 0.77
CA SER A 28 -30.02 -34.83 -0.03
C SER A 28 -29.73 -34.01 -1.30
N GLY A 29 -28.45 -33.83 -1.68
CA GLY A 29 -28.09 -33.54 -3.07
C GLY A 29 -26.73 -32.88 -3.31
N THR A 30 -25.76 -33.71 -3.70
CA THR A 30 -24.69 -33.50 -4.73
C THR A 30 -23.86 -32.21 -4.76
N ASP A 31 -22.54 -32.41 -4.60
CA ASP A 31 -21.43 -31.86 -5.37
C ASP A 31 -21.57 -30.42 -5.91
N ASP A 32 -21.05 -29.48 -5.12
CA ASP A 32 -20.16 -28.43 -5.61
C ASP A 32 -19.29 -27.97 -4.43
N MET A 33 -18.01 -28.39 -4.42
CA MET A 33 -16.99 -27.79 -3.56
C MET A 33 -16.63 -26.42 -4.16
N ALA A 34 -17.60 -25.52 -4.22
CA ALA A 34 -17.31 -24.10 -4.27
C ALA A 34 -16.56 -23.81 -2.96
N VAL A 35 -15.27 -23.49 -3.05
CA VAL A 35 -14.57 -22.84 -1.96
C VAL A 35 -15.29 -21.52 -1.78
N ALA A 36 -16.29 -21.49 -0.90
CA ALA A 36 -16.98 -20.27 -0.54
C ALA A 36 -15.89 -19.28 -0.13
N GLY A 37 -15.82 -18.16 -0.86
CA GLY A 37 -14.99 -17.04 -0.45
C GLY A 37 -15.30 -16.70 1.00
N PRO A 38 -14.33 -16.19 1.78
CA PRO A 38 -14.56 -15.87 3.18
C PRO A 38 -15.78 -14.95 3.30
N VAL A 39 -16.84 -15.44 3.95
CA VAL A 39 -18.06 -14.68 4.22
C VAL A 39 -17.76 -13.71 5.36
N CYS A 40 -17.86 -12.42 5.11
CA CYS A 40 -17.66 -11.42 6.16
C CYS A 40 -18.77 -11.52 7.24
N PRO A 41 -18.44 -11.44 8.55
CA PRO A 41 -19.44 -11.48 9.62
C PRO A 41 -20.35 -10.25 9.61
N ALA A 42 -21.58 -10.40 10.11
CA ALA A 42 -22.63 -9.38 10.02
C ALA A 42 -22.45 -8.11 10.88
N ASN A 43 -21.43 -8.04 11.77
CA ASN A 43 -21.21 -6.92 12.70
C ASN A 43 -19.73 -6.55 12.82
N ALA A 44 -19.42 -5.24 12.82
CA ALA A 44 -18.07 -4.72 13.06
C ALA A 44 -17.53 -5.12 14.46
N PRO A 45 -16.30 -5.66 14.56
CA PRO A 45 -15.70 -6.12 15.79
C PRO A 45 -15.01 -4.95 16.48
N ALA A 46 -14.58 -5.15 17.73
CA ALA A 46 -14.03 -4.08 18.55
C ALA A 46 -12.79 -3.43 17.88
N PRO A 47 -12.40 -2.19 18.23
CA PRO A 47 -11.23 -1.49 17.67
C PRO A 47 -9.91 -2.29 17.67
N GLU A 48 -9.83 -3.20 18.63
CA GLU A 48 -8.74 -4.14 18.92
C GLU A 48 -8.73 -5.35 17.95
N GLU A 49 -9.87 -5.64 17.33
CA GLU A 49 -10.17 -6.74 16.42
C GLU A 49 -10.23 -6.30 14.94
N LEU A 50 -10.00 -5.00 14.68
CA LEU A 50 -9.93 -4.39 13.36
C LEU A 50 -8.66 -4.76 12.57
N GLN A 51 -8.08 -5.93 12.85
CA GLN A 51 -6.87 -6.50 12.23
C GLN A 51 -7.13 -7.86 11.56
N LEU A 52 -8.40 -8.18 11.29
CA LEU A 52 -8.83 -9.42 10.65
C LEU A 52 -8.74 -9.35 9.10
N PRO A 53 -8.79 -10.49 8.39
CA PRO A 53 -8.62 -10.54 6.94
C PRO A 53 -9.59 -9.65 6.20
N CYS A 54 -9.15 -8.50 5.70
CA CYS A 54 -9.84 -7.59 4.77
C CYS A 54 -11.28 -7.15 5.13
N CYS A 55 -11.95 -7.74 6.13
CA CYS A 55 -13.35 -7.50 6.46
C CYS A 55 -13.55 -6.39 7.49
N TYR A 56 -12.51 -5.71 8.01
CA TYR A 56 -12.65 -4.56 8.92
C TYR A 56 -11.52 -3.53 8.70
N ARG A 57 -11.75 -2.24 8.36
CA ARG A 57 -12.54 -1.19 9.06
C ARG A 57 -13.47 -0.39 8.12
N VAL A 58 -14.71 -0.85 7.97
CA VAL A 58 -15.83 -0.30 7.18
C VAL A 58 -15.71 1.19 6.76
N SER A 59 -15.54 1.43 5.45
CA SER A 59 -16.60 2.01 4.61
C SER A 59 -16.45 1.56 3.15
N ASN A 60 -17.52 1.80 2.39
CA ASN A 60 -17.84 1.32 1.06
C ASN A 60 -18.99 2.18 0.53
N ALA A 61 -18.81 3.50 0.57
CA ALA A 61 -19.70 4.59 1.01
C ALA A 61 -21.16 4.70 0.49
N ASP A 62 -21.73 3.66 -0.12
CA ASP A 62 -23.04 3.06 0.23
C ASP A 62 -23.72 2.31 -0.97
N ARG A 63 -23.11 1.85 -2.08
CA ARG A 63 -22.07 0.81 -2.25
C ARG A 63 -21.85 0.56 -3.75
N GLN A 64 -20.78 -0.16 -4.10
CA GLN A 64 -20.23 -0.49 -5.44
C GLN A 64 -19.91 0.70 -6.35
N GLU A 65 -20.76 1.71 -6.43
CA GLU A 65 -20.55 2.87 -7.30
C GLU A 65 -19.54 3.87 -6.73
N ALA A 66 -19.31 3.88 -5.41
CA ALA A 66 -18.32 4.77 -4.78
C ALA A 66 -17.53 4.07 -3.65
N PRO A 67 -16.67 3.07 -3.97
CA PRO A 67 -15.88 2.42 -2.95
C PRO A 67 -14.68 3.27 -2.54
N GLU A 68 -14.36 3.23 -1.25
CA GLU A 68 -13.32 4.02 -0.60
C GLU A 68 -12.36 3.09 0.10
N PHE A 69 -11.06 3.31 -0.05
CA PHE A 69 -10.03 2.41 0.40
C PHE A 69 -8.85 3.13 1.04
N ARG A 70 -8.21 2.44 1.97
CA ARG A 70 -6.87 2.75 2.45
C ARG A 70 -5.93 1.59 2.13
N VAL A 71 -4.74 1.90 1.63
CA VAL A 71 -3.70 0.89 1.41
C VAL A 71 -3.25 0.30 2.75
N THR A 72 -3.37 -1.03 2.87
CA THR A 72 -3.03 -1.80 4.08
C THR A 72 -1.76 -2.63 3.91
N ASN A 73 -1.26 -2.76 2.69
CA ASN A 73 0.05 -3.33 2.42
C ASN A 73 0.60 -2.77 1.12
N LEU A 74 1.87 -2.38 1.11
CA LEU A 74 2.59 -1.98 -0.09
C LEU A 74 3.86 -2.83 -0.19
N LYS A 75 4.07 -3.43 -1.36
CA LYS A 75 5.27 -4.19 -1.68
C LYS A 75 5.90 -3.63 -2.94
N ILE A 76 7.13 -3.17 -2.83
CA ILE A 76 7.93 -2.75 -3.99
C ILE A 76 8.67 -3.97 -4.53
N THR A 77 8.59 -4.20 -5.83
CA THR A 77 9.27 -5.31 -6.52
C THR A 77 10.40 -4.83 -7.41
N GLN A 78 10.33 -3.58 -7.87
CA GLN A 78 11.40 -2.91 -8.60
C GLN A 78 11.56 -1.46 -8.13
N PRO A 79 12.79 -0.96 -8.02
CA PRO A 79 14.04 -1.70 -8.14
C PRO A 79 14.25 -2.67 -6.96
N THR A 80 15.05 -3.73 -7.15
CA THR A 80 15.24 -4.79 -6.15
C THR A 80 15.82 -4.28 -4.83
N SER A 81 16.55 -3.17 -4.86
CA SER A 81 17.06 -2.48 -3.69
C SER A 81 15.95 -2.01 -2.74
N LEU A 82 14.87 -1.43 -3.29
CA LEU A 82 13.66 -1.08 -2.54
C LEU A 82 12.79 -2.29 -2.18
N GLY A 83 12.90 -3.38 -2.95
CA GLY A 83 12.25 -4.66 -2.64
C GLY A 83 12.93 -5.49 -1.54
N SER A 84 13.95 -4.94 -0.87
CA SER A 84 14.63 -5.64 0.22
C SER A 84 13.74 -5.78 1.46
N ASP A 85 13.88 -6.90 2.20
CA ASP A 85 13.12 -7.15 3.41
C ASP A 85 13.22 -6.01 4.43
N LEU A 86 14.37 -5.34 4.49
CA LEU A 86 14.61 -4.23 5.40
C LEU A 86 13.69 -3.03 5.08
N VAL A 87 13.66 -2.59 3.82
CA VAL A 87 12.81 -1.48 3.36
C VAL A 87 11.33 -1.86 3.50
N LEU A 88 10.97 -3.07 3.08
CA LEU A 88 9.59 -3.55 3.15
C LEU A 88 9.08 -3.66 4.60
N ASN A 89 9.94 -4.03 5.56
CA ASN A 89 9.56 -4.07 6.97
C ASN A 89 9.35 -2.67 7.57
N VAL A 90 10.07 -1.64 7.10
CA VAL A 90 9.84 -0.24 7.51
C VAL A 90 8.51 0.24 6.98
N LEU A 91 8.23 0.02 5.69
CA LEU A 91 6.95 0.41 5.07
C LEU A 91 5.77 -0.34 5.68
N ALA A 92 5.87 -1.67 5.85
CA ALA A 92 4.80 -2.47 6.46
C ALA A 92 4.48 -2.01 7.89
N GLN A 93 5.49 -1.64 8.68
CA GLN A 93 5.27 -1.07 10.01
C GLN A 93 4.60 0.31 9.96
N ALA A 94 5.01 1.18 9.04
CA ALA A 94 4.39 2.49 8.89
C ALA A 94 2.91 2.36 8.49
N VAL A 95 2.58 1.42 7.60
CA VAL A 95 1.20 1.13 7.20
C VAL A 95 0.38 0.58 8.38
N GLU A 96 0.87 -0.44 9.08
CA GLU A 96 0.14 -1.04 10.22
C GLU A 96 -0.06 -0.07 11.39
N GLN A 97 0.86 0.90 11.57
CA GLN A 97 0.79 1.92 12.61
C GLN A 97 0.08 3.21 12.16
N GLU A 98 -0.54 3.23 10.99
CA GLU A 98 -1.25 4.41 10.44
C GLU A 98 -0.35 5.65 10.30
N ARG A 99 0.97 5.44 10.16
CA ARG A 99 1.97 6.47 9.87
C ARG A 99 2.16 6.71 8.37
N PHE A 100 1.67 5.78 7.56
CA PHE A 100 1.53 5.90 6.11
C PHE A 100 0.06 5.67 5.77
N ASN A 101 -0.61 6.71 5.27
CA ASN A 101 -2.03 6.71 4.96
C ASN A 101 -2.24 7.14 3.52
N TRP A 102 -2.24 6.15 2.64
CA TRP A 102 -2.56 6.33 1.23
C TRP A 102 -4.02 5.92 1.01
N LEU A 103 -4.84 6.89 0.60
CA LEU A 103 -6.27 6.71 0.35
C LEU A 103 -6.57 6.62 -1.15
N MET A 104 -7.66 5.94 -1.47
CA MET A 104 -8.27 5.87 -2.80
C MET A 104 -9.79 5.98 -2.66
N ALA A 105 -10.40 7.00 -3.26
CA ALA A 105 -11.85 7.13 -3.37
C ALA A 105 -12.23 6.97 -4.84
N ALA A 106 -12.97 5.90 -5.16
CA ALA A 106 -13.38 5.62 -6.54
C ALA A 106 -14.82 6.08 -6.79
N THR A 107 -15.13 6.41 -8.03
CA THR A 107 -16.48 6.59 -8.57
C THR A 107 -16.59 5.72 -9.82
N VAL A 108 -17.56 4.81 -9.84
CA VAL A 108 -17.78 3.82 -10.90
C VAL A 108 -19.05 4.16 -11.66
N ASP A 109 -18.94 4.33 -12.97
CA ASP A 109 -20.05 4.55 -13.91
C ASP A 109 -19.94 3.54 -15.07
N GLY A 110 -20.68 2.44 -14.96
CA GLY A 110 -20.56 1.31 -15.88
C GLY A 110 -19.14 0.74 -15.89
N ASP A 111 -18.50 0.77 -17.07
CA ASP A 111 -17.11 0.31 -17.27
C ASP A 111 -16.08 1.43 -17.03
N SER A 112 -16.49 2.64 -16.65
CA SER A 112 -15.59 3.77 -16.36
C SER A 112 -15.39 3.94 -14.87
N VAL A 113 -14.16 4.24 -14.45
CA VAL A 113 -13.84 4.51 -13.04
C VAL A 113 -12.97 5.74 -12.94
N THR A 114 -13.34 6.66 -12.06
CA THR A 114 -12.50 7.78 -11.66
C THR A 114 -12.05 7.55 -10.22
N VAL A 115 -10.76 7.60 -9.95
CA VAL A 115 -10.20 7.42 -8.60
C VAL A 115 -9.47 8.68 -8.18
N GLN A 116 -9.88 9.27 -7.05
CA GLN A 116 -9.09 10.24 -6.34
C GLN A 116 -8.14 9.51 -5.39
N THR A 117 -6.85 9.81 -5.47
CA THR A 117 -5.82 9.08 -4.72
C THR A 117 -4.76 10.02 -4.17
N GLY A 118 -4.29 9.78 -2.95
CA GLY A 118 -3.37 10.70 -2.27
C GLY A 118 -3.20 10.44 -0.77
N TYR A 119 -2.56 11.39 -0.09
CA TYR A 119 -2.39 11.33 1.36
C TYR A 119 -3.70 11.62 2.09
N GLY A 120 -3.93 10.87 3.18
CA GLY A 120 -5.06 11.04 4.06
C GLY A 120 -4.69 11.18 5.53
N GLU A 121 -5.46 11.96 6.26
CA GLU A 121 -5.36 12.08 7.71
C GLU A 121 -6.53 11.38 8.40
N TRP A 122 -6.23 10.69 9.51
CA TRP A 122 -7.26 10.09 10.36
C TRP A 122 -7.83 11.13 11.32
N ASN A 123 -9.15 11.27 11.31
CA ASN A 123 -9.86 12.11 12.24
C ASN A 123 -10.52 11.27 13.34
N ALA A 124 -9.92 11.28 14.53
CA ALA A 124 -10.43 10.55 15.67
C ALA A 124 -11.81 11.03 16.17
N ALA A 125 -12.24 12.25 15.84
CA ALA A 125 -13.53 12.79 16.25
C ALA A 125 -14.69 12.29 15.40
N THR A 126 -14.46 12.12 14.10
CA THR A 126 -15.45 11.62 13.13
C THR A 126 -15.26 10.13 12.82
N THR A 127 -14.15 9.54 13.28
CA THR A 127 -13.76 8.16 12.95
C THR A 127 -13.68 7.88 11.45
N SER A 128 -13.31 8.90 10.68
CA SER A 128 -13.16 8.89 9.23
C SER A 128 -11.77 9.39 8.82
N TYR A 129 -11.41 9.16 7.57
CA TYR A 129 -10.26 9.79 6.94
C TYR A 129 -10.69 11.01 6.12
N SER A 130 -9.76 11.93 5.87
CA SER A 130 -9.96 13.01 4.90
C SER A 130 -8.71 13.20 4.07
N PHE A 131 -8.86 13.53 2.79
CA PHE A 131 -7.71 13.91 1.96
C PHE A 131 -7.10 15.21 2.48
N VAL A 132 -5.78 15.31 2.36
CA VAL A 132 -5.04 16.53 2.66
C VAL A 132 -4.83 17.34 1.38
N ASP A 133 -5.11 18.64 1.45
CA ASP A 133 -5.01 19.57 0.31
C ASP A 133 -4.34 20.88 0.76
N GLY A 134 -3.25 21.25 0.10
CA GLY A 134 -2.47 22.47 0.32
C GLY A 134 -1.76 22.57 1.67
N ALA A 135 -1.47 21.44 2.32
CA ALA A 135 -0.94 21.42 3.70
C ALA A 135 0.43 20.73 3.85
N ALA A 136 1.14 20.49 2.75
CA ALA A 136 2.48 19.91 2.84
C ALA A 136 3.47 20.89 3.51
N PRO A 137 4.36 20.43 4.41
CA PRO A 137 5.34 21.30 5.08
C PRO A 137 6.19 22.10 4.10
N ALA A 138 6.54 23.34 4.43
CA ALA A 138 7.27 24.23 3.52
C ALA A 138 8.70 23.73 3.21
N GLU A 139 9.27 22.90 4.08
CA GLU A 139 10.60 22.34 3.96
C GLU A 139 10.77 21.43 2.74
N GLY A 140 9.67 20.84 2.23
CA GLY A 140 9.66 20.03 1.00
C GLY A 140 9.30 20.81 -0.27
N GLY A 141 9.29 22.15 -0.20
CA GLY A 141 9.06 23.01 -1.36
C GLY A 141 7.58 23.25 -1.65
N ASP A 142 7.01 22.50 -2.59
CA ASP A 142 5.65 22.73 -3.08
C ASP A 142 4.59 22.36 -2.03
N PRO A 143 3.77 23.31 -1.54
CA PRO A 143 2.72 23.01 -0.56
C PRO A 143 1.62 22.07 -1.09
N ASP A 144 1.49 21.98 -2.42
CA ASP A 144 0.44 21.19 -3.10
C ASP A 144 0.89 19.74 -3.38
N ARG A 145 2.12 19.36 -3.02
CA ARG A 145 2.66 18.03 -3.34
C ARG A 145 1.96 16.86 -2.63
N TRP A 146 1.19 17.13 -1.56
CA TRP A 146 0.37 16.12 -0.88
C TRP A 146 -1.06 16.07 -1.41
N ASN A 147 -1.43 16.96 -2.33
CA ASN A 147 -2.78 17.06 -2.85
C ASN A 147 -3.15 15.75 -3.56
N PRO A 148 -4.39 15.29 -3.40
CA PRO A 148 -4.85 14.13 -4.11
C PRO A 148 -4.90 14.40 -5.61
N VAL A 149 -4.55 13.39 -6.39
CA VAL A 149 -4.70 13.40 -7.85
C VAL A 149 -5.90 12.58 -8.26
N VAL A 150 -6.47 12.91 -9.41
CA VAL A 150 -7.58 12.16 -10.00
C VAL A 150 -7.05 11.36 -11.18
N ILE A 151 -7.32 10.06 -11.19
CA ILE A 151 -6.97 9.15 -12.27
C ILE A 151 -8.24 8.56 -12.87
N ASP A 152 -8.34 8.62 -14.19
CA ASP A 152 -9.44 8.00 -14.94
C ASP A 152 -8.98 6.65 -15.48
N GLY A 153 -9.85 5.65 -15.39
CA GLY A 153 -9.56 4.30 -15.83
C GLY A 153 -10.80 3.53 -16.23
N THR A 154 -10.63 2.22 -16.37
CA THR A 154 -11.67 1.30 -16.83
C THR A 154 -11.84 0.15 -15.87
N LEU A 155 -13.07 -0.34 -15.75
CA LEU A 155 -13.44 -1.52 -14.99
C LEU A 155 -13.96 -2.59 -15.93
N THR A 156 -13.31 -3.74 -15.96
CA THR A 156 -13.78 -4.93 -16.68
C THR A 156 -14.04 -6.05 -15.68
N GLY A 157 -15.32 -6.33 -15.42
CA GLY A 157 -15.68 -7.18 -14.28
C GLY A 157 -15.38 -6.45 -12.97
N GLU A 158 -14.46 -7.00 -12.17
CA GLU A 158 -13.96 -6.34 -10.95
C GLU A 158 -12.50 -5.86 -11.09
N GLU A 159 -11.92 -5.94 -12.28
CA GLU A 159 -10.55 -5.49 -12.54
C GLU A 159 -10.55 -4.04 -13.02
N PHE A 160 -10.01 -3.16 -12.19
CA PHE A 160 -9.73 -1.76 -12.48
C PHE A 160 -8.33 -1.60 -13.08
N THR A 161 -8.22 -0.79 -14.13
CA THR A 161 -6.95 -0.37 -14.73
C THR A 161 -7.00 1.13 -15.02
N ALA A 162 -5.89 1.83 -14.83
CA ALA A 162 -5.79 3.25 -15.16
C ALA A 162 -4.42 3.57 -15.79
N PRO A 163 -4.38 4.27 -16.94
CA PRO A 163 -3.13 4.73 -17.54
C PRO A 163 -2.38 5.69 -16.61
N ALA A 164 -1.10 5.90 -16.92
CA ALA A 164 -0.27 6.88 -16.21
C ALA A 164 -0.90 8.28 -16.26
N VAL A 165 -1.08 8.91 -15.10
CA VAL A 165 -1.54 10.29 -14.98
C VAL A 165 -0.35 11.25 -15.07
N ALA A 166 -0.48 12.33 -15.84
CA ALA A 166 0.53 13.38 -15.82
C ALA A 166 0.52 14.07 -14.44
N GLY A 167 1.69 14.29 -13.87
CA GLY A 167 1.86 14.93 -12.57
C GLY A 167 2.51 14.01 -11.55
N SER A 168 2.53 14.48 -10.32
CA SER A 168 3.04 13.73 -9.18
C SER A 168 2.25 14.07 -7.93
N PHE A 169 2.21 13.13 -6.99
CA PHE A 169 1.79 13.36 -5.62
C PHE A 169 2.75 12.62 -4.69
N ALA A 170 2.84 13.05 -3.44
CA ALA A 170 3.64 12.40 -2.43
C ALA A 170 2.76 11.91 -1.30
N VAL A 171 3.08 10.71 -0.79
CA VAL A 171 2.47 10.20 0.44
C VAL A 171 3.52 10.23 1.55
N PRO A 172 3.31 11.02 2.62
CA PRO A 172 4.23 11.07 3.73
C PRO A 172 4.18 9.81 4.59
N VAL A 173 5.34 9.51 5.18
CA VAL A 173 5.55 8.53 6.24
C VAL A 173 6.04 9.31 7.45
N PHE A 174 5.32 9.23 8.56
CA PHE A 174 5.72 9.88 9.80
C PHE A 174 6.63 8.98 10.65
N ASN A 175 7.42 9.58 11.54
CA ASN A 175 8.23 8.88 12.54
C ASN A 175 7.37 8.06 13.52
N GLU A 176 7.99 7.23 14.38
CA GLU A 176 7.24 6.37 15.33
C GLU A 176 6.30 7.15 16.27
N ALA A 177 6.58 8.42 16.53
CA ALA A 177 5.72 9.29 17.34
C ALA A 177 4.52 9.86 16.56
N GLY A 178 4.49 9.71 15.23
CA GLY A 178 3.45 10.24 14.35
C GLY A 178 3.44 11.77 14.25
N THR A 179 4.56 12.43 14.55
CA THR A 179 4.61 13.90 14.72
C THR A 179 5.58 14.60 13.79
N GLU A 180 6.61 13.91 13.30
CA GLU A 180 7.59 14.45 12.37
C GLU A 180 7.60 13.61 11.11
N LEU A 181 7.81 14.27 9.98
CA LEU A 181 7.99 13.62 8.70
C LEU A 181 9.29 12.81 8.72
N ASP A 182 9.19 11.52 8.43
CA ASP A 182 10.35 10.63 8.27
C ASP A 182 10.77 10.59 6.80
N LEU A 183 9.83 10.20 5.93
CA LEU A 183 10.01 10.07 4.48
C LEU A 183 8.81 10.64 3.75
N GLU A 184 9.01 11.28 2.59
CA GLU A 184 7.96 11.45 1.59
C GLU A 184 8.19 10.45 0.46
N LEU A 185 7.16 9.70 0.09
CA LEU A 185 7.21 8.81 -1.06
C LEU A 185 6.61 9.54 -2.28
N PRO A 186 7.44 10.15 -3.15
CA PRO A 186 6.96 10.80 -4.37
C PRO A 186 6.52 9.76 -5.39
N LEU A 187 5.42 10.03 -6.10
CA LEU A 187 4.83 9.14 -7.09
C LEU A 187 4.54 9.96 -8.36
N SER A 188 5.46 9.94 -9.32
CA SER A 188 5.30 10.60 -10.63
C SER A 188 4.77 9.64 -11.69
N SER A 189 3.91 10.10 -12.59
CA SER A 189 3.31 9.25 -13.64
C SER A 189 2.69 7.97 -13.09
N PHE A 190 1.86 8.13 -12.07
CA PHE A 190 1.22 7.01 -11.37
C PHE A 190 0.23 6.30 -12.30
N GLU A 191 0.38 4.99 -12.42
CA GLU A 191 -0.41 4.08 -13.25
C GLU A 191 -0.90 2.90 -12.39
N VAL A 192 -2.17 2.54 -12.55
CA VAL A 192 -2.72 1.30 -12.00
C VAL A 192 -2.73 0.27 -13.10
N ILE A 193 -1.76 -0.65 -13.07
CA ILE A 193 -1.63 -1.74 -14.05
C ILE A 193 -2.85 -2.65 -13.93
N SER A 194 -3.20 -3.02 -12.71
CA SER A 194 -4.38 -3.80 -12.37
C SER A 194 -4.75 -3.58 -10.90
N ALA A 195 -6.02 -3.61 -10.58
CA ALA A 195 -6.51 -3.72 -9.21
C ALA A 195 -7.84 -4.47 -9.22
N THR A 196 -7.88 -5.65 -8.61
CA THR A 196 -9.10 -6.45 -8.53
C THR A 196 -9.85 -6.11 -7.25
N PHE A 197 -11.03 -5.49 -7.40
CA PHE A 197 -11.95 -5.33 -6.30
C PHE A 197 -12.55 -6.69 -5.90
N SER A 198 -12.85 -6.85 -4.62
CA SER A 198 -13.76 -7.91 -4.18
C SER A 198 -15.17 -7.66 -4.74
N GLU A 199 -16.02 -8.69 -4.77
CA GLU A 199 -17.40 -8.59 -5.28
C GLU A 199 -18.25 -7.52 -4.56
N ASP A 200 -17.99 -7.32 -3.27
CA ASP A 200 -18.60 -6.28 -2.44
C ASP A 200 -17.84 -4.94 -2.46
N ARG A 201 -16.73 -4.89 -3.21
CA ARG A 201 -15.80 -3.76 -3.35
C ARG A 201 -15.32 -3.17 -2.03
N THR A 202 -15.17 -4.02 -1.02
CA THR A 202 -14.61 -3.66 0.29
C THR A 202 -13.12 -3.89 0.36
N CYS A 203 -12.55 -4.63 -0.62
CA CYS A 203 -11.17 -5.10 -0.54
C CYS A 203 -10.47 -5.02 -1.90
N ILE A 204 -9.16 -4.80 -1.84
CA ILE A 204 -8.21 -5.13 -2.92
C ILE A 204 -7.18 -6.07 -2.30
N GLY A 205 -7.14 -7.32 -2.78
CA GLY A 205 -6.28 -8.35 -2.20
C GLY A 205 -6.85 -8.95 -0.91
N THR A 206 -5.99 -9.65 -0.16
CA THR A 206 -6.39 -10.38 1.06
C THR A 206 -5.25 -10.50 2.07
N ARG A 207 -5.56 -10.54 3.36
CA ARG A 207 -4.60 -10.88 4.42
C ARG A 207 -4.72 -12.38 4.75
N THR A 208 -3.68 -13.15 4.50
CA THR A 208 -3.69 -14.62 4.55
C THR A 208 -3.40 -15.22 5.92
N GLY A 209 -3.05 -14.42 6.94
CA GLY A 209 -2.96 -14.93 8.31
C GLY A 209 -2.47 -13.94 9.36
N LEU A 210 -2.79 -14.26 10.62
CA LEU A 210 -2.17 -13.71 11.83
C LEU A 210 -1.06 -14.67 12.30
N SER A 211 -0.12 -14.99 11.41
CA SER A 211 1.13 -15.60 11.88
C SER A 211 1.74 -14.63 12.88
N GLY A 212 2.15 -15.10 14.07
CA GLY A 212 2.43 -14.27 15.26
C GLY A 212 3.44 -13.13 15.12
N VAL A 213 4.00 -12.92 13.93
CA VAL A 213 4.68 -11.69 13.51
C VAL A 213 3.64 -10.72 12.94
N ARG A 214 3.11 -9.85 13.81
CA ARG A 214 2.42 -8.61 13.39
C ARG A 214 3.43 -7.81 12.54
N ASN A 215 3.01 -7.29 11.39
CA ASN A 215 3.84 -6.50 10.45
C ASN A 215 4.69 -7.29 9.43
N ASN A 216 4.39 -8.56 9.15
CA ASN A 216 5.03 -9.27 8.04
C ASN A 216 4.28 -9.00 6.71
N PRO A 217 4.91 -8.38 5.69
CA PRO A 217 4.27 -8.17 4.38
C PRO A 217 3.87 -9.48 3.68
N SER A 218 4.48 -10.61 4.06
CA SER A 218 4.09 -11.96 3.59
C SER A 218 2.73 -12.43 4.09
N ASN A 219 2.13 -11.73 5.06
CA ASN A 219 0.78 -11.99 5.53
C ASN A 219 -0.29 -11.43 4.58
N TYR A 220 0.10 -10.77 3.49
CA TYR A 220 -0.79 -10.20 2.50
C TYR A 220 -0.58 -10.84 1.13
N VAL A 221 -1.68 -11.04 0.43
CA VAL A 221 -1.74 -11.28 -1.01
C VAL A 221 -2.26 -9.99 -1.61
N SER A 222 -1.41 -9.32 -2.39
CA SER A 222 -1.79 -8.12 -3.12
C SER A 222 -2.88 -8.43 -4.15
N GLY A 223 -3.81 -7.50 -4.31
CA GLY A 223 -4.84 -7.54 -5.36
C GLY A 223 -4.68 -6.42 -6.37
N GLY A 224 -3.71 -5.52 -6.18
CA GLY A 224 -3.38 -4.48 -7.15
C GLY A 224 -1.90 -4.39 -7.44
N GLU A 225 -1.60 -3.90 -8.63
CA GLU A 225 -0.29 -3.66 -9.20
C GLU A 225 -0.23 -2.23 -9.74
N VAL A 226 0.85 -1.54 -9.42
CA VAL A 226 1.07 -0.14 -9.79
C VAL A 226 2.43 0.04 -10.43
N ARG A 227 2.49 1.01 -11.33
CA ARG A 227 3.74 1.58 -11.83
C ARG A 227 3.77 3.07 -11.50
N THR A 228 4.93 3.54 -11.12
CA THR A 228 5.18 4.95 -10.87
C THR A 228 6.66 5.20 -11.07
N TYR A 229 7.07 6.46 -11.00
CA TYR A 229 8.45 6.86 -11.15
C TYR A 229 8.87 7.76 -10.00
N ILE A 230 10.14 7.66 -9.63
CA ILE A 230 10.78 8.54 -8.66
C ILE A 230 11.95 9.20 -9.36
N THR A 231 11.90 10.53 -9.50
CA THR A 231 13.01 11.30 -10.04
C THR A 231 14.19 11.26 -9.09
N MET A 232 15.41 11.36 -9.64
CA MET A 232 16.64 11.46 -8.85
C MET A 232 16.60 12.65 -7.91
N GLU A 233 16.05 13.78 -8.37
CA GLU A 233 15.86 14.98 -7.55
C GLU A 233 14.98 14.70 -6.33
N ALA A 234 13.80 14.09 -6.53
CA ALA A 234 12.89 13.77 -5.44
C ALA A 234 13.49 12.71 -4.49
N ALA A 235 14.20 11.71 -5.03
CA ALA A 235 14.86 10.69 -4.22
C ALA A 235 15.98 11.27 -3.33
N ARG A 236 16.67 12.33 -3.77
CA ARG A 236 17.71 13.01 -2.98
C ARG A 236 17.13 13.75 -1.77
N GLN A 237 15.89 14.22 -1.88
CA GLN A 237 15.18 14.90 -0.79
C GLN A 237 14.58 13.91 0.22
N GLY A 238 14.19 12.71 -0.25
CA GLY A 238 13.68 11.66 0.62
C GLY A 238 14.76 11.10 1.55
N TYR A 239 14.51 11.14 2.86
CA TYR A 239 15.35 10.50 3.87
C TYR A 239 14.57 9.39 4.57
N VAL A 240 15.24 8.33 5.02
CA VAL A 240 14.62 7.22 5.76
C VAL A 240 15.37 7.08 7.08
N SER A 241 14.85 7.69 8.14
CA SER A 241 15.55 7.76 9.43
C SER A 241 15.80 6.38 10.03
N ALA A 242 14.85 5.45 9.86
CA ALA A 242 14.99 4.07 10.30
C ALA A 242 16.22 3.35 9.71
N LEU A 243 16.67 3.78 8.53
CA LEU A 243 17.82 3.23 7.82
C LEU A 243 19.03 4.18 7.82
N ASN A 244 18.88 5.38 8.38
CA ASN A 244 19.87 6.45 8.35
C ASN A 244 20.45 6.67 6.93
N SER A 245 19.59 6.67 5.91
CA SER A 245 19.98 6.75 4.50
C SER A 245 18.97 7.56 3.68
N SER A 246 19.41 8.17 2.59
CA SER A 246 18.50 8.81 1.63
C SER A 246 17.80 7.76 0.76
N LEU A 247 16.61 8.09 0.27
CA LEU A 247 15.90 7.28 -0.71
C LEU A 247 16.76 7.11 -1.97
N CYS A 248 17.52 8.13 -2.36
CA CYS A 248 18.43 8.02 -3.49
C CYS A 248 19.52 6.97 -3.28
N ASN A 249 20.17 6.95 -2.12
CA ASN A 249 21.20 5.96 -1.81
C ASN A 249 20.61 4.55 -1.74
N LEU A 250 19.40 4.44 -1.17
CA LEU A 250 18.67 3.16 -1.13
C LEU A 250 18.34 2.65 -2.53
N ILE A 251 17.88 3.51 -3.43
CA ILE A 251 17.51 3.12 -4.79
C ILE A 251 18.76 2.80 -5.62
N SER A 252 19.66 3.77 -5.74
CA SER A 252 20.85 3.71 -6.62
C SER A 252 21.84 2.63 -6.20
N GLY A 253 21.86 2.23 -4.93
CA GLY A 253 22.82 1.29 -4.37
C GLY A 253 24.18 1.92 -4.04
N SER A 254 24.37 3.20 -4.34
CA SER A 254 25.61 3.95 -4.13
C SER A 254 25.34 5.34 -3.52
N ASP A 255 26.40 6.10 -3.23
CA ASP A 255 26.25 7.47 -2.74
C ASP A 255 25.71 8.36 -3.86
N CYS A 256 24.43 8.70 -3.78
CA CYS A 256 23.73 9.56 -4.74
C CYS A 256 23.60 11.01 -4.24
N VAL A 257 23.84 11.26 -2.95
CA VAL A 257 23.76 12.59 -2.34
C VAL A 257 25.16 13.14 -2.15
N CYS A 258 25.41 14.31 -2.73
CA CYS A 258 26.62 15.08 -2.41
C CYS A 258 26.48 15.76 -1.05
N ASP A 259 27.49 15.60 -0.19
CA ASP A 259 27.57 16.38 1.04
C ASP A 259 27.84 17.85 0.67
N ALA A 260 26.90 18.75 1.00
CA ALA A 260 27.05 20.18 0.76
C ALA A 260 28.24 20.79 1.53
N ALA A 261 28.76 20.10 2.54
CA ALA A 261 29.98 20.49 3.25
C ALA A 261 31.27 20.09 2.52
N ASP A 262 31.20 19.22 1.50
CA ASP A 262 32.33 18.83 0.68
C ASP A 262 32.38 19.68 -0.61
N PRO A 263 33.31 20.65 -0.71
CA PRO A 263 33.45 21.50 -1.89
C PRO A 263 33.98 20.74 -3.11
N GLU A 264 34.49 19.51 -2.95
CA GLU A 264 34.93 18.64 -4.04
C GLU A 264 33.82 17.72 -4.56
N CYS A 265 32.67 17.65 -3.88
CA CYS A 265 31.52 16.88 -4.36
C CYS A 265 30.82 17.63 -5.51
N THR A 266 31.32 17.41 -6.72
CA THR A 266 30.60 17.73 -7.95
C THR A 266 29.51 16.68 -8.16
N GLU A 267 28.35 17.13 -8.63
CA GLU A 267 27.16 16.33 -8.97
C GLU A 267 27.46 14.87 -9.32
N VAL A 268 26.84 13.92 -8.61
CA VAL A 268 27.08 12.49 -8.82
C VAL A 268 26.63 12.10 -10.23
N ASP A 269 27.55 11.51 -11.01
CA ASP A 269 27.28 11.02 -12.36
C ASP A 269 26.31 9.82 -12.28
N PRO A 270 25.08 9.94 -12.80
CA PRO A 270 24.10 8.86 -12.70
C PRO A 270 24.48 7.58 -13.45
N THR A 271 25.48 7.66 -14.34
CA THR A 271 26.01 6.49 -15.05
C THR A 271 26.84 5.58 -14.14
N GLU A 272 27.22 6.05 -12.96
CA GLU A 272 27.98 5.29 -11.95
C GLU A 272 27.09 4.60 -10.90
N PHE A 273 25.77 4.73 -10.99
CA PHE A 273 24.84 4.06 -10.08
C PHE A 273 24.79 2.54 -10.30
N ASP A 274 24.78 1.76 -9.22
CA ASP A 274 24.60 0.30 -9.28
C ASP A 274 23.23 -0.06 -9.88
N VAL A 275 22.22 0.75 -9.55
CA VAL A 275 20.89 0.71 -10.17
C VAL A 275 20.75 1.93 -11.09
N PRO A 276 20.87 1.73 -12.42
CA PRO A 276 20.82 2.84 -13.36
C PRO A 276 19.42 3.45 -13.42
N LEU A 277 19.36 4.76 -13.70
CA LEU A 277 18.13 5.44 -14.07
C LEU A 277 17.59 4.85 -15.38
N ASP A 278 16.30 4.56 -15.44
CA ASP A 278 15.65 3.87 -16.56
C ASP A 278 14.40 4.60 -17.10
N ALA A 279 14.11 5.78 -16.56
CA ALA A 279 13.07 6.68 -17.06
C ALA A 279 13.53 8.14 -17.15
N THR A 280 12.86 8.88 -18.03
CA THR A 280 12.95 10.34 -18.14
C THR A 280 11.58 10.93 -17.82
N CYS A 281 11.54 11.81 -16.81
CA CYS A 281 10.39 12.57 -16.37
C CYS A 281 10.58 14.05 -16.69
N ASP A 282 9.54 14.71 -17.19
CA ASP A 282 9.52 16.16 -17.37
C ASP A 282 9.02 16.91 -16.12
N GLU A 283 9.08 18.25 -16.16
CA GLU A 283 8.59 19.11 -15.07
C GLU A 283 7.09 18.97 -14.81
N ALA A 284 6.32 18.46 -15.78
CA ALA A 284 4.90 18.18 -15.61
C ALA A 284 4.66 16.81 -14.97
N GLY A 285 5.70 16.07 -14.57
CA GLY A 285 5.61 14.75 -13.96
C GLY A 285 5.25 13.64 -14.95
N ALA A 286 5.30 13.89 -16.26
CA ALA A 286 5.12 12.88 -17.28
C ALA A 286 6.43 12.12 -17.50
N CYS A 287 6.39 10.80 -17.36
CA CYS A 287 7.57 9.93 -17.38
C CYS A 287 7.47 8.91 -18.51
N THR A 288 8.60 8.64 -19.14
CA THR A 288 8.73 7.63 -20.19
C THR A 288 9.96 6.78 -19.97
N ALA A 289 9.88 5.49 -20.30
CA ALA A 289 11.05 4.61 -20.22
C ALA A 289 12.14 5.12 -21.18
N CYS A 290 13.38 5.11 -20.72
CA CYS A 290 14.55 5.50 -21.48
C CYS A 290 15.58 4.36 -21.49
N THR A 291 16.68 4.56 -22.22
CA THR A 291 17.77 3.57 -22.19
C THR A 291 18.48 3.69 -20.85
N ALA A 292 18.44 2.61 -20.05
CA ALA A 292 18.99 2.59 -18.71
C ALA A 292 20.46 3.10 -18.68
N GLY A 293 20.74 4.02 -17.76
CA GLY A 293 22.06 4.62 -17.56
C GLY A 293 22.43 5.66 -18.61
N SER A 294 21.48 6.17 -19.40
CA SER A 294 21.73 7.32 -20.27
C SER A 294 21.70 8.63 -19.47
N ALA A 295 22.49 9.62 -19.91
CA ALA A 295 22.52 10.95 -19.29
C ALA A 295 21.20 11.74 -19.41
N GLU A 296 20.27 11.28 -20.25
CA GLU A 296 18.93 11.88 -20.40
C GLU A 296 17.91 11.27 -19.42
N CYS A 297 18.21 10.10 -18.84
CA CYS A 297 17.38 9.50 -17.81
C CYS A 297 17.57 10.26 -16.50
N ASN A 298 16.48 10.55 -15.80
CA ASN A 298 16.48 11.29 -14.54
C ASN A 298 15.59 10.62 -13.47
N ALA A 299 15.04 9.44 -13.73
CA ALA A 299 14.16 8.74 -12.80
C ALA A 299 14.35 7.22 -12.81
N TRP A 300 13.90 6.58 -11.73
CA TRP A 300 13.74 5.12 -11.64
C TRP A 300 12.28 4.74 -11.75
N THR A 301 12.02 3.69 -12.52
CA THR A 301 10.75 2.99 -12.58
C THR A 301 10.56 2.21 -11.29
N ILE A 302 9.43 2.45 -10.63
CA ILE A 302 9.01 1.73 -9.45
C ILE A 302 7.83 0.85 -9.85
N LEU A 303 7.99 -0.47 -9.64
CA LEU A 303 6.89 -1.42 -9.73
C LEU A 303 6.55 -1.89 -8.33
N GLY A 304 5.27 -1.89 -8.02
CA GLY A 304 4.79 -2.34 -6.73
C GLY A 304 3.46 -3.08 -6.82
N SER A 305 3.15 -3.80 -5.77
CA SER A 305 1.87 -4.45 -5.55
C SER A 305 1.30 -3.98 -4.21
N PHE A 306 -0.02 -3.86 -4.14
CA PHE A 306 -0.68 -3.38 -2.93
C PHE A 306 -1.91 -4.22 -2.55
N ALA A 307 -2.27 -4.14 -1.28
CA ALA A 307 -3.57 -4.54 -0.78
C ALA A 307 -4.21 -3.32 -0.11
N ALA A 308 -5.53 -3.25 -0.14
CA ALA A 308 -6.29 -2.16 0.45
C ALA A 308 -7.56 -2.68 1.11
N ALA A 309 -8.00 -1.98 2.14
CA ALA A 309 -9.24 -2.26 2.87
C ALA A 309 -10.16 -1.05 2.82
N GLY A 310 -11.47 -1.31 2.81
CA GLY A 310 -12.49 -0.27 2.85
C GLY A 310 -12.36 0.61 4.08
N VAL A 311 -12.53 1.92 3.93
CA VAL A 311 -12.53 2.95 4.99
C VAL A 311 -13.46 4.09 4.63
N GLU A 312 -13.92 4.88 5.61
CA GLU A 312 -14.73 6.09 5.39
C GLU A 312 -13.84 7.30 5.07
N ILE A 313 -14.17 8.03 4.00
CA ILE A 313 -13.51 9.27 3.58
C ILE A 313 -14.52 10.42 3.55
N GLU A 314 -14.24 11.53 4.24
CA GLU A 314 -15.11 12.73 4.35
C GLU A 314 -14.44 14.03 3.89
#